data_AF-A0A495A538-F1
#
_entry.id   AF-A0A495A538-F1
#
_cell.length_a   1.000
_cell.length_b   1.000
_cell.length_c   1.000
_cell.angle_alpha   90.00
_cell.angle_beta   90.00
_cell.angle_gamma   90.00
#
_symmetry.space_group_name_H-M   'P 1'
#
loop_
_entity.id
_entity.type
_entity.pdbx_description
1 polymer ?
#
loop_
_entity_poly.entity_id
_entity_poly.type
_entity_poly.pdbx_seq_one_letter_code
_entity_poly.pdbx_strand_id
1 'polypeptide(L)'
;MSEIKVVQSAVEKALSELRASTTALETSFAKEIQGQNQLDMVDKLNEIRQNYETILATYQALLLQNIESTSKSVETLKQTDERITSSIRQLR
;
A
#
# COMPACT_ATOMS: atom_id res chain seq x y z
N MET A 1 4.97 25.25 17.98
CA MET A 1 4.99 23.78 17.79
C MET A 1 3.54 23.32 17.70
N SER A 2 3.15 22.70 16.58
CA SER A 2 1.82 22.08 16.45
C SER A 2 1.84 20.74 17.18
N GLU A 3 0.89 20.53 18.09
CA GLU A 3 0.66 19.21 18.68
C GLU A 3 0.25 18.24 17.57
N ILE A 4 0.86 17.06 17.53
CA ILE A 4 0.48 15.99 16.60
C ILE A 4 -0.57 15.14 17.30
N LYS A 5 -1.84 15.28 16.90
CA LYS A 5 -2.95 14.45 17.40
C LYS A 5 -3.27 13.34 16.41
N VAL A 6 -3.11 12.09 16.84
CA VAL A 6 -3.45 10.91 16.05
C VAL A 6 -4.73 10.28 16.60
N VAL A 7 -5.79 10.22 15.78
CA VAL A 7 -7.00 9.46 16.11
C VAL A 7 -6.82 8.04 15.58
N GLN A 8 -6.36 7.13 16.45
CA GLN A 8 -5.96 5.77 16.07
C GLN A 8 -7.04 5.03 15.26
N SER A 9 -8.28 5.05 15.74
CA SER A 9 -9.40 4.34 15.08
C SER A 9 -9.68 4.86 13.66
N ALA A 10 -9.51 6.17 13.42
CA ALA A 10 -9.68 6.75 12.10
C ALA A 10 -8.55 6.33 11.15
N VAL A 11 -7.31 6.28 11.65
CA VAL A 11 -6.15 5.84 10.87
C VAL A 11 -6.23 4.34 10.55
N GLU A 12 -6.57 3.50 11.52
CA GLU A 12 -6.74 2.06 11.33
C GLU A 12 -7.84 1.75 10.30
N LYS A 13 -8.97 2.45 10.38
CA LYS A 13 -10.06 2.33 9.40
C LYS A 13 -9.58 2.70 8.00
N ALA A 14 -8.93 3.86 7.85
CA ALA A 14 -8.43 4.31 6.55
C ALA A 14 -7.37 3.36 5.97
N LEU A 15 -6.45 2.85 6.80
CA LEU A 15 -5.43 1.88 6.36
C LEU A 15 -6.06 0.53 5.98
N SER A 16 -7.12 0.11 6.67
CA SER A 16 -7.88 -1.11 6.33
C SER A 16 -8.58 -0.98 4.98
N GLU A 17 -9.29 0.13 4.76
CA GLU A 17 -9.94 0.43 3.48
C GLU A 17 -8.93 0.53 2.33
N LEU A 18 -7.78 1.17 2.58
CA LEU A 18 -6.71 1.26 1.60
C LEU A 18 -6.09 -0.10 1.28
N ARG A 19 -5.90 -0.96 2.29
CA ARG A 19 -5.41 -2.34 2.10
C ARG A 19 -6.40 -3.16 1.27
N ALA A 20 -7.68 -3.11 1.61
CA ALA A 20 -8.72 -3.82 0.86
C ALA A 20 -8.74 -3.39 -0.61
N SER A 21 -8.71 -2.08 -0.86
CA SER A 21 -8.70 -1.51 -2.22
C SER A 21 -7.43 -1.88 -2.99
N THR A 22 -6.27 -1.88 -2.31
CA THR A 22 -4.99 -2.25 -2.91
C THR A 22 -4.96 -3.74 -3.27
N THR A 23 -5.48 -4.62 -2.43
CA THR A 23 -5.55 -6.07 -2.70
C THR A 23 -6.57 -6.40 -3.79
N ALA A 24 -7.64 -5.62 -3.91
CA ALA A 24 -8.64 -5.78 -4.96
C ALA A 24 -8.17 -5.28 -6.35
N LEU A 25 -7.05 -4.56 -6.43
CA LEU A 25 -6.48 -4.12 -7.69
C LEU A 25 -6.04 -5.32 -8.52
N GLU A 26 -6.68 -5.55 -9.65
CA GLU A 26 -6.22 -6.52 -10.64
C GLU A 26 -4.97 -5.99 -11.34
N THR A 27 -3.90 -6.77 -11.29
CA THR A 27 -2.60 -6.42 -11.88
C THR A 27 -2.31 -7.18 -13.17
N SER A 28 -3.15 -8.17 -13.50
CA SER A 28 -3.08 -8.95 -14.74
C SER A 28 -4.07 -8.43 -15.77
N PHE A 29 -3.66 -8.35 -17.04
CA PHE A 29 -4.57 -8.05 -18.15
C PHE A 29 -5.04 -9.35 -18.84
N ALA A 30 -6.07 -9.22 -19.69
CA ALA A 30 -6.65 -10.33 -20.44
C ALA A 30 -5.58 -11.11 -21.26
N LYS A 31 -5.93 -12.35 -21.63
CA LYS A 31 -5.04 -13.31 -22.33
C LYS A 31 -4.27 -12.66 -23.48
N GLU A 32 -3.02 -13.12 -23.62
CA GLU A 32 -2.13 -12.81 -24.72
C GLU A 32 -2.86 -12.84 -26.07
N ILE A 33 -2.62 -11.82 -26.90
CA ILE A 33 -3.25 -11.74 -28.22
C ILE A 33 -2.58 -12.79 -29.10
N GLN A 34 -3.31 -13.86 -29.41
CA GLN A 34 -2.85 -14.92 -30.29
C GLN A 34 -3.40 -14.71 -31.70
N GLY A 35 -2.52 -14.72 -32.70
CA GLY A 35 -2.88 -14.68 -34.12
C GLY A 35 -1.81 -15.36 -34.97
N GLN A 36 -2.20 -16.01 -36.06
CA GLN A 36 -1.28 -16.68 -37.00
C GLN A 36 -0.33 -15.69 -37.72
N ASN A 37 -0.57 -14.38 -37.62
CA ASN A 37 0.26 -13.34 -38.22
C ASN A 37 1.24 -12.80 -37.18
N GLN A 38 2.53 -13.03 -37.40
CA GLN A 38 3.62 -12.29 -36.76
C GLN A 38 3.64 -10.87 -37.33
N LEU A 39 2.74 -10.03 -36.84
CA LEU A 39 2.75 -8.59 -37.10
C LEU A 39 3.50 -7.96 -35.93
N ASP A 40 4.53 -7.16 -36.20
CA ASP A 40 5.28 -6.40 -35.18
C ASP A 40 4.38 -5.63 -34.20
N MET A 41 3.16 -5.28 -34.63
CA MET A 41 2.14 -4.65 -33.79
C MET A 41 1.61 -5.57 -32.68
N VAL A 42 1.41 -6.87 -32.94
CA VAL A 42 0.97 -7.85 -31.95
C VAL A 42 2.04 -8.04 -30.88
N ASP A 43 3.31 -8.15 -31.30
CA ASP A 43 4.44 -8.28 -30.37
C ASP A 43 4.57 -7.05 -29.48
N LYS A 44 4.49 -5.85 -30.06
CA LYS A 44 4.50 -4.60 -29.28
C LYS A 44 3.33 -4.49 -28.31
N LEU A 45 2.13 -4.95 -28.69
CA LEU A 45 0.99 -4.96 -27.78
C LEU A 45 1.19 -5.94 -26.62
N ASN A 46 1.77 -7.11 -26.88
CA ASN A 46 2.10 -8.08 -25.84
C ASN A 46 3.22 -7.58 -24.91
N GLU A 47 4.23 -6.89 -25.44
CA GLU A 47 5.28 -6.22 -24.64
C GLU A 47 4.70 -5.13 -23.75
N ILE A 48 3.86 -4.25 -24.32
CA ILE A 48 3.16 -3.20 -23.56
C ILE A 48 2.33 -3.84 -22.44
N ARG A 49 1.58 -4.90 -22.73
CA ARG A 49 0.80 -5.66 -21.73
C ARG A 49 1.70 -6.11 -20.57
N GLN A 50 2.80 -6.80 -20.85
CA GLN A 50 3.73 -7.29 -19.83
C GLN A 50 4.32 -6.16 -18.98
N ASN A 51 4.70 -5.05 -19.62
CA ASN A 51 5.22 -3.88 -18.91
C ASN A 51 4.16 -3.27 -17.98
N TYR A 52 2.91 -3.16 -18.44
CA TYR A 52 1.80 -2.68 -17.60
C TYR A 52 1.53 -3.61 -16.41
N GLU A 53 1.51 -4.93 -16.62
CA GLU A 53 1.32 -5.91 -15.54
C GLU A 53 2.43 -5.77 -14.48
N THR A 54 3.67 -5.63 -14.93
CA THR A 54 4.84 -5.44 -14.05
C THR A 54 4.73 -4.15 -13.24
N ILE A 55 4.34 -3.04 -13.89
CA ILE A 55 4.17 -1.74 -13.22
C ILE A 55 3.07 -1.82 -12.17
N LEU A 56 1.91 -2.41 -12.50
CA LEU A 56 0.79 -2.53 -11.58
C LEU A 56 1.12 -3.43 -10.39
N ALA A 57 1.77 -4.57 -10.61
CA ALA A 57 2.22 -5.45 -9.54
C ALA A 57 3.23 -4.76 -8.60
N THR A 58 4.17 -4.02 -9.17
CA THR A 58 5.17 -3.26 -8.39
C THR A 58 4.50 -2.15 -7.58
N TYR A 59 3.55 -1.43 -8.18
CA TYR A 59 2.80 -0.38 -7.51
C TYR A 59 1.94 -0.92 -6.35
N GLN A 60 1.26 -2.05 -6.58
CA GLN A 60 0.49 -2.75 -5.55
C GLN A 60 1.38 -3.14 -4.36
N ALA A 61 2.55 -3.72 -4.62
CA ALA A 61 3.50 -4.08 -3.58
C ALA A 61 3.99 -2.87 -2.78
N LEU A 62 4.32 -1.77 -3.47
CA LEU A 62 4.75 -0.52 -2.83
C LEU A 62 3.64 0.07 -1.93
N LEU A 63 2.38 0.05 -2.39
CA LEU A 63 1.26 0.51 -1.58
C LEU A 63 1.08 -0.33 -0.32
N LEU A 64 1.15 -1.66 -0.44
CA LEU A 64 1.07 -2.56 0.72
C LEU A 64 2.18 -2.31 1.73
N GLN A 65 3.40 -2.09 1.26
CA GLN A 65 4.54 -1.74 2.10
C GLN A 65 4.33 -0.40 2.84
N ASN A 66 3.82 0.61 2.14
CA ASN A 66 3.52 1.91 2.74
C ASN A 66 2.42 1.83 3.80
N ILE A 67 1.38 1.03 3.55
CA ILE A 67 0.31 0.76 4.53
C ILE A 67 0.92 0.14 5.79
N GLU A 68 1.74 -0.90 5.65
CA GLU A 68 2.38 -1.57 6.78
C GLU A 68 3.31 -0.62 7.57
N SER A 69 4.13 0.17 6.87
CA SER A 69 5.03 1.14 7.49
C SER A 69 4.26 2.21 8.27
N THR A 70 3.14 2.68 7.72
CA THR A 70 2.27 3.66 8.38
C THR A 70 1.62 3.06 9.62
N SER A 71 1.10 1.83 9.54
CA SER A 71 0.55 1.12 10.72
C SER A 71 1.59 1.01 11.84
N LYS A 72 2.83 0.62 11.52
CA LYS A 72 3.92 0.53 12.51
C LYS A 72 4.27 1.87 13.13
N SER A 73 4.26 2.94 12.33
CA SER A 73 4.55 4.29 12.82
C SER A 73 3.49 4.78 13.81
N VAL A 74 2.21 4.52 13.52
CA VAL A 74 1.09 4.84 14.43
C VAL A 74 1.19 4.07 15.74
N GLU A 75 1.49 2.78 15.68
CA GLU A 75 1.69 1.95 16.87
C GLU A 75 2.90 2.43 17.70
N THR A 76 3.99 2.80 17.05
CA THR A 76 5.18 3.34 17.74
C THR A 76 4.88 4.66 18.45
N LEU A 77 4.08 5.53 17.83
CA LEU A 77 3.63 6.78 18.45
C LEU A 77 2.78 6.52 19.69
N LYS A 78 1.86 5.56 19.62
CA LYS A 78 1.04 5.13 20.77
C LYS A 78 1.89 4.62 21.92
N GLN A 79 2.80 3.68 21.65
CA GLN A 79 3.69 3.11 22.67
C GLN A 79 4.56 4.19 23.33
N THR A 80 5.00 5.17 22.54
CA THR A 80 5.76 6.31 23.04
C THR A 80 4.92 7.16 24.00
N ASP A 81 3.66 7.46 23.64
CA ASP A 81 2.75 8.26 24.46
C ASP A 81 2.36 7.54 25.77
N GLU A 82 2.11 6.23 25.70
CA GLU A 82 1.88 5.38 26.87
C GLU A 82 3.09 5.36 27.82
N ARG A 83 4.31 5.27 27.27
CA ARG A 83 5.55 5.28 28.06
C ARG A 83 5.81 6.64 28.71
N ILE A 84 5.52 7.74 28.03
CA ILE A 84 5.64 9.09 28.60
C ILE A 84 4.62 9.24 29.74
N THR A 85 3.37 8.83 29.50
CA THR A 85 2.30 8.90 30.48
C THR A 85 2.61 8.08 31.74
N SER A 86 3.13 6.86 31.59
CA SER A 86 3.51 6.01 32.72
C SER A 86 4.66 6.62 33.54
N SER A 87 5.66 7.19 32.85
CA SER A 87 6.80 7.87 33.49
C SER A 87 6.34 9.09 34.30
N ILE A 88 5.40 9.88 33.77
CA ILE A 88 4.81 11.03 34.49
C ILE A 88 4.03 10.57 35.72
N ARG A 89 3.27 9.47 35.63
CA ARG A 89 2.52 8.93 36.78
C ARG A 89 3.42 8.42 37.89
N GLN A 90 4.60 7.88 37.57
CA GLN A 90 5.57 7.40 38.56
C GLN A 90 6.34 8.51 39.28
N LEU A 91 6.42 9.71 38.69
CA LEU A 91 7.07 10.88 39.27
C LEU A 91 6.18 11.70 40.22
N ARG A 92 4.88 11.38 40.30
CA ARG A 92 3.88 12.01 41.16
C ARG A 92 3.58 11.14 42.38
#